data_AF-A0A2J7ZZG6-F1
#
_entry.id   AF-A0A2J7ZZG6-F1
#
_cell.length_a   1.000
_cell.length_b   1.000
_cell.length_c   1.000
_cell.angle_alpha   90.00
_cell.angle_beta   90.00
_cell.angle_gamma   90.00
#
_symmetry.space_group_name_H-M   'P 1'
#
loop_
_entity.id
_entity.type
_entity.pdbx_description
1 polymer ?
#
loop_
_entity_poly.entity_id
_entity_poly.type
_entity_poly.pdbx_seq_one_letter_code
_entity_poly.pdbx_strand_id
1 'polypeptide(L)'
;MASGRKRTKGDVASCFLSQLAERGDVELDAALVAGIRQHFDRLPSRYALDVNVDGLDVLSHKRLLDEARADPTTVSFAVRPVEIIAPPVSSPHEVRGRGGTRLAVPADVAPAQLTRSNSKKLGLSRPAFGSSPNLQALALEVSEAHEAEPQASGTGRPAEDSSIFYEITIASVDQPKLLSRLSEALGDLGLNIREAHAFNTNDGFSLDVFVVDQWQPQVTRERT
;
A
#
# COMPACT_ATOMS: atom_id res chain seq x y z
N MET A 1 36.16 4.20 -6.38
CA MET A 1 34.83 4.42 -6.99
C MET A 1 34.01 3.16 -6.78
N ALA A 2 33.05 3.18 -5.85
CA ALA A 2 32.16 2.03 -5.63
C ALA A 2 31.08 2.07 -6.71
N SER A 3 31.21 1.19 -7.71
CA SER A 3 30.16 0.99 -8.73
C SER A 3 28.93 0.41 -8.02
N GLY A 4 27.92 1.26 -7.82
CA GLY A 4 26.63 0.83 -7.25
C GLY A 4 26.00 -0.21 -8.17
N ARG A 5 26.18 -1.49 -7.82
CA ARG A 5 25.64 -2.61 -8.59
C ARG A 5 24.12 -2.47 -8.60
N LYS A 6 23.54 -2.13 -9.75
CA LYS A 6 22.08 -2.07 -9.92
C LYS A 6 21.52 -3.46 -9.58
N ARG A 7 20.63 -3.56 -8.60
CA ARG A 7 19.95 -4.82 -8.28
C ARG A 7 19.26 -5.35 -9.54
N THR A 8 19.55 -6.59 -9.89
CA THR A 8 18.92 -7.27 -11.02
C THR A 8 17.63 -7.95 -10.56
N LYS A 9 16.75 -8.30 -11.52
CA LYS A 9 15.55 -9.11 -11.22
C LYS A 9 15.90 -10.41 -10.50
N GLY A 10 16.99 -11.07 -10.91
CA GLY A 10 17.46 -12.32 -10.32
C GLY A 10 17.94 -12.15 -8.87
N ASP A 11 18.56 -11.02 -8.55
CA ASP A 11 18.98 -10.72 -7.16
C ASP A 11 17.75 -10.56 -6.26
N VAL A 12 16.72 -9.86 -6.73
CA VAL A 12 15.46 -9.68 -5.99
C VAL A 12 14.73 -11.01 -5.82
N ALA A 13 14.62 -11.80 -6.89
CA ALA A 13 13.99 -13.12 -6.83
C ALA A 13 14.71 -14.05 -5.82
N SER A 14 16.04 -14.02 -5.80
CA SER A 14 16.84 -14.82 -4.87
C SER A 14 16.66 -14.36 -3.42
N CYS A 15 16.60 -13.04 -3.19
CA CYS A 15 16.31 -12.47 -1.87
C CYS A 15 14.92 -12.88 -1.37
N PHE A 16 13.90 -12.77 -2.23
CA PHE A 16 12.52 -13.14 -1.90
C PHE A 16 12.40 -14.63 -1.56
N LEU A 17 13.05 -15.51 -2.32
CA LEU A 17 13.11 -16.95 -2.03
C LEU A 17 13.79 -17.26 -0.69
N SER A 18 14.89 -16.57 -0.37
CA SER A 18 15.55 -16.70 0.94
C SER A 18 14.61 -16.31 2.08
N GLN A 19 13.88 -15.20 1.90
CA GLN A 19 12.93 -14.69 2.90
C GLN A 19 11.73 -15.63 3.10
N LEU A 20 11.22 -16.25 2.04
CA LEU A 20 10.19 -17.28 2.15
C LEU A 20 10.70 -18.52 2.90
N ALA A 21 11.94 -18.94 2.65
CA ALA A 21 12.55 -20.08 3.34
C ALA A 21 12.73 -19.80 4.84
N GLU A 22 13.13 -18.58 5.20
CA GLU A 22 13.30 -18.15 6.60
C GLU A 22 11.98 -18.05 7.36
N ARG A 23 10.91 -17.62 6.69
CA ARG A 23 9.57 -17.56 7.28
C ARG A 23 9.03 -18.95 7.64
N GLY A 24 9.27 -19.95 6.79
CA GLY A 24 8.79 -21.32 7.01
C GLY A 24 7.27 -21.51 6.83
N ASP A 25 6.55 -20.46 6.41
CA ASP A 25 5.09 -20.49 6.20
C ASP A 25 4.68 -21.20 4.89
N VAL A 26 5.63 -21.38 3.97
CA VAL A 26 5.41 -21.92 2.63
C VAL A 26 6.45 -22.99 2.32
N GLU A 27 6.00 -24.19 1.97
CA GLU A 27 6.88 -25.27 1.52
C GLU A 27 7.48 -24.92 0.14
N LEU A 28 8.79 -24.71 0.11
CA LEU A 28 9.52 -24.41 -1.12
C LEU A 28 9.94 -25.71 -1.81
N ASP A 29 9.14 -26.16 -2.77
CA ASP A 29 9.53 -27.23 -3.68
C ASP A 29 10.25 -26.67 -4.93
N ALA A 30 10.87 -27.57 -5.71
CA ALA A 30 11.62 -27.17 -6.90
C ALA A 30 10.74 -26.49 -7.96
N ALA A 31 9.46 -26.88 -8.04
CA ALA A 31 8.50 -26.33 -9.00
C ALA A 31 8.11 -24.90 -8.64
N LEU A 32 7.81 -24.62 -7.37
CA LEU A 32 7.48 -23.28 -6.87
C LEU A 32 8.67 -22.34 -7.04
N VAL A 33 9.88 -22.77 -6.69
CA VAL A 33 11.11 -21.98 -6.86
C VAL A 33 11.32 -21.61 -8.33
N ALA A 34 11.18 -22.56 -9.25
CA ALA A 34 11.28 -22.31 -10.68
C ALA A 34 10.17 -21.35 -11.16
N GLY A 35 8.93 -21.54 -10.69
CA GLY A 35 7.79 -20.69 -11.01
C GLY A 35 7.94 -19.25 -10.53
N ILE A 36 8.51 -19.03 -9.33
CA ILE A 36 8.79 -17.67 -8.81
C ILE A 36 9.85 -16.99 -9.67
N ARG A 37 10.93 -17.69 -10.03
CA ARG A 37 11.96 -17.12 -10.93
C ARG A 37 11.38 -16.74 -12.29
N GLN A 38 10.58 -17.65 -12.88
CA GLN A 38 9.90 -17.38 -14.14
C GLN A 38 8.95 -16.18 -14.05
N HIS A 39 8.24 -16.01 -12.92
CA HIS A 39 7.37 -14.85 -12.69
C HIS A 39 8.14 -13.53 -12.76
N PHE A 40 9.30 -13.44 -12.08
CA PHE A 40 10.16 -12.25 -12.16
C PHE A 40 10.73 -12.03 -13.58
N ASP A 41 11.07 -13.10 -14.29
CA ASP A 41 11.60 -12.99 -15.66
C ASP A 41 10.56 -12.46 -16.65
N ARG A 42 9.30 -12.89 -16.51
CA ARG A 42 8.18 -12.47 -17.36
C ARG A 42 7.77 -11.01 -17.15
N LEU A 43 7.85 -10.52 -15.91
CA LEU A 43 7.45 -9.15 -15.58
C LEU A 43 8.57 -8.13 -15.88
N PRO A 44 8.25 -6.85 -16.13
CA PRO A 44 9.25 -5.81 -16.38
C PRO A 44 10.19 -5.61 -15.18
N SER A 45 11.40 -5.09 -15.42
CA SER A 45 12.36 -4.83 -14.32
C SER A 45 11.81 -3.89 -13.25
N ARG A 46 10.90 -2.98 -13.63
CA ARG A 46 10.23 -2.07 -12.70
C ARG A 46 9.44 -2.81 -11.62
N TYR A 47 8.73 -3.89 -11.96
CA TYR A 47 8.03 -4.73 -10.99
C TYR A 47 8.97 -5.20 -9.89
N ALA A 48 10.13 -5.74 -10.25
CA ALA A 48 11.09 -6.28 -9.28
C ALA A 48 11.71 -5.20 -8.38
N LEU A 49 11.77 -3.94 -8.83
CA LEU A 49 12.35 -2.85 -8.07
C LEU A 49 11.34 -2.24 -7.10
N ASP A 50 10.06 -2.23 -7.47
CA ASP A 50 9.02 -1.50 -6.75
C ASP A 50 8.16 -2.42 -5.86
N VAL A 51 8.15 -3.73 -6.10
CA VAL A 51 7.37 -4.70 -5.32
C VAL A 51 7.94 -4.88 -3.92
N ASN A 52 7.05 -4.90 -2.93
CA ASN A 52 7.37 -5.26 -1.57
C ASN A 52 7.61 -6.78 -1.46
N VAL A 53 8.84 -7.17 -1.12
CA VAL A 53 9.24 -8.56 -0.95
C VAL A 53 8.99 -9.10 0.47
N ASP A 54 8.62 -8.22 1.41
CA ASP A 54 8.39 -8.63 2.80
C ASP A 54 7.11 -9.45 2.99
N GLY A 55 6.14 -9.28 2.08
CA GLY A 55 4.84 -9.92 2.11
C GLY A 55 4.73 -11.18 1.23
N LEU A 56 3.50 -11.64 1.03
CA LEU A 56 3.18 -12.74 0.10
C LEU A 56 2.67 -12.21 -1.25
N ASP A 57 2.80 -10.91 -1.51
CA ASP A 57 2.21 -10.24 -2.68
C ASP A 57 2.72 -10.83 -3.99
N VAL A 58 4.01 -11.17 -4.07
CA VAL A 58 4.59 -11.83 -5.26
C VAL A 58 3.90 -13.18 -5.55
N LEU A 59 3.55 -13.94 -4.52
CA LEU A 59 2.83 -15.21 -4.69
C LEU A 59 1.40 -14.98 -5.14
N SER A 60 0.71 -13.99 -4.56
CA SER A 60 -0.64 -13.59 -4.96
C SER A 60 -0.68 -13.13 -6.43
N HIS A 61 0.28 -12.28 -6.85
CA HIS A 61 0.39 -11.82 -8.23
C HIS A 61 0.67 -12.96 -9.20
N LYS A 62 1.60 -13.87 -8.84
CA LYS A 62 1.89 -15.06 -9.63
C LYS A 62 0.64 -15.91 -9.80
N ARG A 63 -0.07 -16.18 -8.69
CA ARG A 63 -1.30 -16.97 -8.69
C ARG A 63 -2.37 -16.36 -9.60
N LEU A 64 -2.64 -15.06 -9.49
CA LEU A 64 -3.63 -14.38 -10.32
C LEU A 64 -3.26 -14.44 -11.81
N LEU A 65 -1.98 -14.27 -12.16
CA LEU A 65 -1.53 -14.42 -13.55
C LEU A 65 -1.63 -15.88 -14.04
N ASP A 66 -1.36 -16.86 -13.18
CA ASP A 66 -1.52 -18.28 -13.55
C ASP A 66 -3.00 -18.65 -13.74
N GLU A 67 -3.90 -18.11 -12.93
CA GLU A 67 -5.35 -18.26 -13.11
C GLU A 67 -5.81 -17.61 -14.43
N ALA A 68 -5.37 -16.39 -14.73
CA ALA A 68 -5.65 -15.72 -15.99
C ALA A 68 -5.09 -16.49 -17.20
N ARG A 69 -3.95 -17.18 -17.06
CA ARG A 69 -3.39 -18.06 -18.10
C ARG A 69 -4.21 -19.33 -18.29
N ALA A 70 -4.76 -19.88 -17.20
CA ALA A 70 -5.58 -21.08 -17.25
C ALA A 70 -6.92 -20.82 -17.94
N ASP A 71 -7.51 -19.63 -17.73
CA ASP A 71 -8.71 -19.18 -18.44
C ASP A 71 -8.58 -17.73 -18.94
N PRO A 72 -8.04 -17.54 -20.17
CA PRO A 72 -7.83 -16.22 -20.77
C PRO A 72 -9.11 -15.42 -21.06
N THR A 73 -10.29 -16.03 -20.90
CA THR A 73 -11.57 -15.33 -21.11
C THR A 73 -12.04 -14.61 -19.85
N THR A 74 -11.44 -14.91 -18.71
CA THR A 74 -11.83 -14.37 -17.41
C THR A 74 -10.82 -13.36 -16.88
N VAL A 75 -11.27 -12.51 -15.96
CA VAL A 75 -10.42 -11.58 -15.22
C VAL A 75 -10.25 -12.13 -13.81
N SER A 76 -9.01 -12.41 -13.42
CA SER A 76 -8.66 -12.83 -12.06
C SER A 76 -8.35 -11.59 -11.22
N PHE A 77 -8.91 -11.47 -10.03
CA PHE A 77 -8.61 -10.33 -9.16
C PHE A 77 -8.63 -10.71 -7.68
N ALA A 78 -7.97 -9.89 -6.87
CA ALA A 78 -7.99 -9.96 -5.42
C ALA A 78 -8.14 -8.57 -4.83
N VAL A 79 -8.85 -8.47 -3.71
CA VAL A 79 -9.02 -7.23 -2.94
C VAL A 79 -8.58 -7.49 -1.50
N ARG A 80 -7.76 -6.61 -0.95
CA ARG A 80 -7.35 -6.68 0.46
C ARG A 80 -7.28 -5.30 1.11
N PRO A 81 -7.60 -5.18 2.40
CA PRO A 81 -7.32 -3.96 3.16
C PRO A 81 -5.81 -3.80 3.35
N VAL A 82 -5.31 -2.58 3.26
CA VAL A 82 -3.89 -2.25 3.40
C VAL A 82 -3.65 -1.11 4.38
N GLU A 83 -2.54 -1.17 5.10
CA GLU A 83 -2.15 -0.11 6.02
C GLU A 83 -1.24 0.91 5.34
N ILE A 84 -1.66 2.16 5.37
CA ILE A 84 -0.82 3.30 4.99
C ILE A 84 -0.27 3.97 6.25
N ILE A 85 1.01 3.73 6.55
CA ILE A 85 1.65 4.31 7.74
C ILE A 85 2.01 5.77 7.47
N ALA A 86 1.26 6.69 8.05
CA ALA A 86 1.58 8.11 8.05
C ALA A 86 2.73 8.40 9.05
N PRO A 87 3.77 9.19 8.69
CA PRO A 87 4.80 9.58 9.65
C PRO A 87 4.20 10.50 10.73
N PRO A 88 4.66 10.43 11.99
CA PRO A 88 4.17 11.32 13.03
C PRO A 88 4.53 12.76 12.68
N VAL A 89 3.50 13.60 12.49
CA VAL A 89 3.66 15.05 12.38
C VAL A 89 4.27 15.58 13.68
N SER A 90 5.56 15.94 13.64
CA SER A 90 6.17 16.74 14.71
C SER A 90 5.60 18.15 14.59
N SER A 91 4.49 18.44 15.27
CA SER A 91 3.96 19.80 15.35
C SER A 91 4.96 20.71 16.10
N PRO A 92 5.53 21.75 15.48
CA PRO A 92 6.38 22.70 16.18
C PRO A 92 5.49 23.75 16.86
N HIS A 93 4.96 23.42 18.03
CA HIS A 93 4.26 24.41 18.86
C HIS A 93 5.30 25.21 19.66
N GLU A 94 5.90 26.23 19.02
CA GLU A 94 6.68 27.24 19.74
C GLU A 94 5.74 28.11 20.59
N VAL A 95 5.57 27.76 21.86
CA VAL A 95 4.95 28.65 22.85
C VAL A 95 6.00 29.64 23.36
N ARG A 96 5.98 30.84 22.79
CA ARG A 96 6.71 32.01 23.33
C ARG A 96 5.93 32.59 24.52
N GLY A 97 6.42 32.37 25.74
CA GLY A 97 5.78 32.86 26.98
C GLY A 97 6.73 33.07 28.16
N ARG A 98 7.41 34.22 28.17
CA ARG A 98 7.93 35.04 29.29
C ARG A 98 7.90 34.47 30.74
N GLY A 99 9.10 34.17 31.27
CA GLY A 99 9.48 34.43 32.67
C GLY A 99 9.61 33.23 33.63
N GLY A 100 10.82 33.02 34.17
CA GLY A 100 11.03 32.44 35.50
C GLY A 100 11.59 31.01 35.60
N THR A 101 12.88 30.92 35.95
CA THR A 101 13.59 29.76 36.54
C THR A 101 13.83 28.51 35.68
N ARG A 102 15.09 28.37 35.27
CA ARG A 102 15.68 27.25 34.54
C ARG A 102 15.93 26.09 35.51
N LEU A 103 15.05 25.09 35.51
CA LEU A 103 15.32 23.76 36.07
C LEU A 103 15.66 22.82 34.91
N ALA A 104 16.90 22.33 34.91
CA ALA A 104 17.36 21.33 33.96
C ALA A 104 16.62 20.00 34.21
N VAL A 105 15.85 19.54 33.24
CA VAL A 105 15.31 18.17 33.20
C VAL A 105 16.28 17.32 32.37
N PRO A 106 16.68 16.12 32.82
CA PRO A 106 17.68 15.31 32.15
C PRO A 106 17.18 14.82 30.79
N ALA A 107 18.10 14.75 29.83
CA ALA A 107 17.89 14.23 28.49
C ALA A 107 17.71 12.70 28.55
N ASP A 108 16.50 12.21 28.83
CA ASP A 108 16.16 10.81 28.60
C ASP A 108 14.64 10.56 28.61
N VAL A 109 13.95 11.01 27.56
CA VAL A 109 12.66 10.41 27.19
C VAL A 109 12.48 10.54 25.67
N ALA A 110 12.68 9.44 24.96
CA ALA A 110 12.44 9.33 23.54
C ALA A 110 10.96 9.65 23.21
N PRO A 111 10.66 10.56 22.25
CA PRO A 111 9.28 10.83 21.86
C PRO A 111 8.84 9.75 20.86
N ALA A 112 8.50 8.57 21.37
CA ALA A 112 8.16 7.43 20.51
C ALA A 112 7.08 6.52 21.10
N GLN A 113 6.03 7.06 21.74
CA GLN A 113 4.99 6.19 22.32
C GLN A 113 3.52 6.61 22.14
N LEU A 114 3.16 7.76 21.55
CA LEU A 114 1.74 8.13 21.44
C LEU A 114 1.04 7.86 20.09
N THR A 115 1.74 7.43 19.03
CA THR A 115 1.10 6.99 17.77
C THR A 115 1.33 5.51 17.45
N ARG A 116 2.05 4.77 18.31
CA ARG A 116 2.31 3.32 18.13
C ARG A 116 1.15 2.42 18.57
N SER A 117 0.05 2.99 19.08
CA SER A 117 -0.97 2.24 19.84
C SER A 117 -2.17 1.77 19.04
N ASN A 118 -2.43 2.27 17.82
CA ASN A 118 -3.57 1.82 17.00
C ASN A 118 -3.20 0.96 15.80
N SER A 119 -2.01 1.09 15.23
CA SER A 119 -1.63 0.39 13.99
C SER A 119 -1.27 -1.09 14.18
N LYS A 120 -0.83 -1.50 15.38
CA LYS A 120 -0.66 -2.93 15.72
C LYS A 120 -1.97 -3.67 15.99
N LYS A 121 -3.12 -2.99 16.09
CA LYS A 121 -4.39 -3.62 16.46
C LYS A 121 -5.12 -4.31 15.31
N LEU A 122 -4.86 -3.95 14.06
CA LEU A 122 -5.59 -4.51 12.91
C LEU A 122 -4.81 -5.57 12.11
N GLY A 123 -3.49 -5.72 12.33
CA GLY A 123 -2.66 -6.74 11.68
C GLY A 123 -2.61 -6.63 10.15
N LEU A 124 -2.89 -5.45 9.58
CA LEU A 124 -2.93 -5.24 8.14
C LEU A 124 -1.53 -5.28 7.53
N SER A 125 -1.47 -5.76 6.29
CA SER A 125 -0.24 -5.79 5.51
C SER A 125 -0.02 -4.45 4.79
N ARG A 126 1.25 -4.13 4.52
CA ARG A 126 1.59 -2.99 3.68
C ARG A 126 1.11 -3.24 2.24
N PRO A 127 0.83 -2.18 1.48
CA PRO A 127 0.65 -2.27 0.04
C PRO A 127 1.81 -3.01 -0.65
N ALA A 128 1.51 -3.70 -1.75
CA ALA A 128 2.45 -4.44 -2.57
C ALA A 128 3.39 -3.50 -3.32
N PHE A 129 2.91 -2.28 -3.60
CA PHE A 129 3.67 -1.20 -4.19
C PHE A 129 3.42 0.08 -3.41
N GLY A 130 4.33 1.05 -3.52
CA GLY A 130 3.98 2.41 -3.13
C GLY A 130 3.98 2.69 -1.63
N SER A 131 4.85 2.04 -0.84
CA SER A 131 5.23 2.55 0.50
C SER A 131 5.98 3.90 0.45
N SER A 132 5.75 4.69 -0.61
CA SER A 132 6.42 5.92 -0.95
C SER A 132 5.93 7.07 -0.05
N PRO A 133 6.74 8.12 0.14
CA PRO A 133 6.34 9.29 0.94
C PRO A 133 5.04 9.94 0.46
N ASN A 134 4.71 9.82 -0.83
CA ASN A 134 3.52 10.43 -1.41
C ASN A 134 2.24 9.80 -0.87
N LEU A 135 2.20 8.48 -0.82
CA LEU A 135 1.06 7.72 -0.31
C LEU A 135 0.89 7.92 1.21
N GLN A 136 2.01 8.11 1.93
CA GLN A 136 1.99 8.48 3.35
C GLN A 136 1.46 9.91 3.59
N ALA A 137 1.84 10.87 2.75
CA ALA A 137 1.34 12.24 2.83
C ALA A 137 -0.17 12.30 2.56
N LEU A 138 -0.67 11.52 1.59
CA LEU A 138 -2.11 11.40 1.34
C LEU A 138 -2.87 10.85 2.56
N ALA A 139 -2.31 9.86 3.26
CA ALA A 139 -2.94 9.37 4.49
C ALA A 139 -2.96 10.44 5.61
N LEU A 140 -1.96 11.33 5.66
CA LEU A 140 -2.00 12.49 6.56
C LEU A 140 -3.10 13.46 6.15
N GLU A 141 -3.20 13.85 4.88
CA GLU A 141 -4.24 14.78 4.40
C GLU A 141 -5.65 14.27 4.68
N VAL A 142 -5.89 12.98 4.45
CA VAL A 142 -7.18 12.33 4.72
C VAL A 142 -7.47 12.31 6.23
N SER A 143 -6.45 12.12 7.06
CA SER A 143 -6.59 12.19 8.53
C SER A 143 -6.87 13.62 9.01
N GLU A 144 -6.15 14.61 8.48
CA GLU A 144 -6.29 16.04 8.84
C GLU A 144 -7.64 16.62 8.38
N ALA A 145 -8.16 16.18 7.23
CA ALA A 145 -9.49 16.58 6.74
C ALA A 145 -10.62 16.16 7.70
N HIS A 146 -10.43 15.07 8.46
CA HIS A 146 -11.39 14.64 9.48
C HIS A 146 -11.27 15.43 10.79
N GLU A 147 -10.14 16.10 11.04
CA GLU A 147 -9.92 16.93 12.26
C GLU A 147 -10.36 18.40 12.09
N ALA A 148 -10.57 18.87 10.85
CA ALA A 148 -10.88 20.27 10.54
C ALA A 148 -12.37 20.67 10.70
N GLU A 149 -13.28 19.76 11.04
CA GLU A 149 -14.65 20.12 11.40
C GLU A 149 -14.76 20.50 12.89
N PRO A 150 -15.17 21.74 13.25
CA PRO A 150 -15.30 22.15 14.64
C PRO A 150 -16.54 21.49 15.24
N GLN A 151 -16.36 20.33 15.87
CA GLN A 151 -17.43 19.69 16.63
C GLN A 151 -17.75 20.51 17.89
N ALA A 152 -18.86 21.25 17.82
CA ALA A 152 -19.55 21.73 18.99
C ALA A 152 -20.17 20.54 19.76
N SER A 153 -19.75 20.37 21.01
CA SER A 153 -20.41 19.62 22.09
C SER A 153 -20.65 18.12 21.92
N GLY A 154 -19.82 17.33 22.62
CA GLY A 154 -20.29 16.36 23.61
C GLY A 154 -21.10 15.16 23.12
N THR A 155 -20.40 14.11 22.68
CA THR A 155 -20.58 12.70 23.09
C THR A 155 -19.53 11.89 22.34
N GLY A 156 -18.74 11.08 23.06
CA GLY A 156 -17.62 10.36 22.48
C GLY A 156 -18.06 9.40 21.38
N ARG A 157 -17.77 9.76 20.13
CA ARG A 157 -17.65 8.78 19.03
C ARG A 157 -16.28 8.14 19.14
N PRO A 158 -16.16 6.80 19.11
CA PRO A 158 -14.86 6.16 19.06
C PRO A 158 -14.19 6.54 17.73
N ALA A 159 -12.87 6.63 17.76
CA ALA A 159 -12.00 6.95 16.64
C ALA A 159 -12.11 5.90 15.50
N GLU A 160 -13.13 5.99 14.65
CA GLU A 160 -13.41 5.03 13.57
C GLU A 160 -13.50 5.64 12.17
N ASP A 161 -12.99 6.87 11.96
CA ASP A 161 -12.84 7.44 10.61
C ASP A 161 -11.37 7.45 10.15
N SER A 162 -10.59 6.45 10.58
CA SER A 162 -9.34 6.13 9.87
C SER A 162 -9.76 5.56 8.51
N SER A 163 -9.63 6.36 7.45
CA SER A 163 -9.97 5.92 6.10
C SER A 163 -9.22 4.62 5.77
N ILE A 164 -9.98 3.54 5.57
CA ILE A 164 -9.44 2.24 5.23
C ILE A 164 -9.10 2.26 3.75
N PHE A 165 -7.83 2.01 3.44
CA PHE A 165 -7.38 1.84 2.07
C PHE A 165 -7.49 0.38 1.65
N TYR A 166 -7.84 0.17 0.39
CA TYR A 166 -7.91 -1.15 -0.23
C TYR A 166 -6.91 -1.23 -1.36
N GLU A 167 -6.25 -2.38 -1.48
CA GLU A 167 -5.50 -2.74 -2.66
C GLU A 167 -6.32 -3.72 -3.50
N ILE A 168 -6.47 -3.40 -4.78
CA ILE A 168 -7.15 -4.21 -5.77
C ILE A 168 -6.10 -4.62 -6.80
N THR A 169 -5.82 -5.91 -6.88
CA THR A 169 -4.92 -6.48 -7.88
C THR A 169 -5.72 -7.26 -8.91
N ILE A 170 -5.47 -6.98 -10.19
CA ILE A 170 -6.19 -7.53 -11.32
C ILE A 170 -5.16 -8.14 -12.28
N ALA A 171 -5.42 -9.38 -12.71
CA ALA A 171 -4.66 -10.07 -13.73
C ALA A 171 -5.59 -10.51 -14.87
N SER A 172 -5.22 -10.19 -16.11
CA SER A 172 -6.00 -10.53 -17.29
C SER A 172 -5.15 -10.55 -18.55
N VAL A 173 -5.73 -10.92 -19.68
CA VAL A 173 -5.08 -10.76 -20.99
C VAL A 173 -4.88 -9.28 -21.29
N ASP A 174 -3.68 -8.91 -21.77
CA ASP A 174 -3.39 -7.53 -22.17
C ASP A 174 -4.27 -7.13 -23.37
N GLN A 175 -5.03 -6.04 -23.20
CA GLN A 175 -5.96 -5.54 -24.21
C GLN A 175 -5.93 -4.02 -24.29
N PRO A 176 -6.15 -3.43 -25.48
CA PRO A 176 -6.24 -1.98 -25.62
C PRO A 176 -7.29 -1.37 -24.68
N LYS A 177 -6.91 -0.28 -24.00
CA LYS A 177 -7.78 0.48 -23.08
C LYS A 177 -8.25 -0.29 -21.84
N LEU A 178 -7.60 -1.40 -21.49
CA LEU A 178 -7.92 -2.15 -20.26
C LEU A 178 -7.92 -1.24 -19.03
N LEU A 179 -6.84 -0.49 -18.81
CA LEU A 179 -6.75 0.46 -17.70
C LEU A 179 -7.88 1.48 -17.67
N SER A 180 -8.25 2.06 -18.81
CA SER A 180 -9.35 3.03 -18.87
C SER A 180 -10.67 2.40 -18.42
N ARG A 181 -10.95 1.16 -18.86
CA ARG A 181 -12.16 0.42 -18.47
C ARG A 181 -12.15 0.07 -16.98
N LEU A 182 -10.99 -0.33 -16.44
CA LEU A 182 -10.83 -0.61 -15.02
C LEU A 182 -11.03 0.66 -14.18
N SER A 183 -10.42 1.78 -14.58
CA SER A 183 -10.59 3.06 -13.89
C SER A 183 -12.03 3.58 -13.92
N GLU A 184 -12.72 3.42 -15.05
CA GLU A 184 -14.15 3.73 -15.17
C GLU A 184 -14.99 2.88 -14.20
N ALA A 185 -14.77 1.56 -14.18
CA ALA A 185 -15.48 0.66 -13.27
C ALA A 185 -15.22 0.98 -11.79
N LEU A 186 -13.98 1.36 -11.42
CA LEU A 186 -13.67 1.80 -10.05
C LEU A 186 -14.35 3.14 -9.72
N GLY A 187 -14.41 4.06 -10.67
CA GLY A 187 -15.12 5.34 -10.53
C GLY A 187 -16.63 5.16 -10.35
N ASP A 188 -17.25 4.25 -11.10
CA ASP A 188 -18.67 3.90 -10.98
C ASP A 188 -19.01 3.31 -9.60
N LEU A 189 -18.04 2.64 -8.96
CA LEU A 189 -18.16 2.12 -7.59
C LEU A 189 -17.92 3.20 -6.52
N GLY A 190 -17.61 4.44 -6.90
CA GLY A 190 -17.27 5.51 -5.97
C GLY A 190 -15.93 5.32 -5.29
N LEU A 191 -15.02 4.53 -5.89
CA LEU A 191 -13.67 4.32 -5.39
C LEU A 191 -12.74 5.35 -6.01
N ASN A 192 -11.96 6.03 -5.18
CA ASN A 192 -10.97 6.98 -5.62
C ASN A 192 -9.60 6.31 -5.73
N ILE A 193 -8.98 6.39 -6.90
CA ILE A 193 -7.69 5.78 -7.18
C ILE A 193 -6.59 6.69 -6.63
N ARG A 194 -5.91 6.24 -5.58
CA ARG A 194 -4.78 6.94 -4.96
C ARG A 194 -3.47 6.59 -5.61
N GLU A 195 -3.33 5.34 -6.04
CA GLU A 195 -2.17 4.85 -6.75
C GLU A 195 -2.57 3.77 -7.74
N ALA A 196 -1.87 3.70 -8.87
CA ALA A 196 -2.06 2.67 -9.87
C ALA A 196 -0.71 2.22 -10.42
N HIS A 197 -0.49 0.92 -10.45
CA HIS A 197 0.66 0.27 -11.05
C HIS A 197 0.18 -0.70 -12.11
N ALA A 198 0.72 -0.61 -13.32
CA ALA A 198 0.37 -1.48 -14.42
C ALA A 198 1.63 -2.14 -14.98
N PHE A 199 1.59 -3.45 -15.15
CA PHE A 199 2.71 -4.23 -15.66
C PHE A 199 2.23 -5.21 -16.72
N ASN A 200 2.81 -5.11 -17.92
CA ASN A 200 2.57 -6.09 -18.97
C ASN A 200 3.66 -7.14 -18.92
N THR A 201 3.26 -8.40 -18.93
CA THR A 201 4.17 -9.53 -19.02
C THR A 201 4.62 -9.75 -20.46
N ASN A 202 5.77 -10.38 -20.66
CA ASN A 202 6.27 -10.71 -21.99
C ASN A 202 5.49 -11.82 -22.71
N ASP A 203 4.52 -12.46 -22.04
CA ASP A 203 3.61 -13.47 -22.59
C ASP A 203 2.19 -12.93 -22.87
N GLY A 204 1.98 -11.61 -22.82
CA GLY A 204 0.74 -10.97 -23.27
C GLY A 204 -0.37 -10.85 -22.22
N PHE A 205 0.00 -10.87 -20.94
CA PHE A 205 -0.91 -10.64 -19.82
C PHE A 205 -0.61 -9.30 -19.16
N SER A 206 -1.62 -8.74 -18.48
CA SER A 206 -1.52 -7.54 -17.66
C SER A 206 -1.67 -7.89 -16.18
N LEU A 207 -0.92 -7.19 -15.34
CA LEU A 207 -1.05 -7.16 -13.89
C LEU A 207 -1.22 -5.69 -13.47
N ASP A 208 -2.43 -5.34 -13.05
CA ASP A 208 -2.82 -4.00 -12.67
C ASP A 208 -3.13 -3.96 -11.16
N VAL A 209 -2.46 -3.10 -10.41
CA VAL A 209 -2.62 -2.95 -8.96
C VAL A 209 -3.03 -1.53 -8.63
N PHE A 210 -4.16 -1.38 -7.97
CA PHE A 210 -4.74 -0.10 -7.56
C PHE A 210 -4.78 -0.02 -6.04
N VAL A 211 -4.34 1.10 -5.49
CA VAL A 211 -4.65 1.48 -4.11
C VAL A 211 -5.78 2.49 -4.15
N VAL A 212 -6.86 2.20 -3.46
CA VAL A 212 -8.09 2.99 -3.47
C VAL A 212 -8.58 3.32 -2.06
N ASP A 213 -9.30 4.42 -1.94
CA ASP A 213 -10.15 4.71 -0.79
C ASP A 213 -11.58 5.05 -1.25
N GLN A 214 -12.50 5.10 -0.27
CA GLN A 214 -13.89 5.41 -0.55
C GLN A 214 -14.09 6.92 -0.70
N TRP A 215 -14.90 7.32 -1.67
CA TRP A 215 -15.42 8.68 -1.73
C TRP A 215 -16.44 8.88 -0.59
N GLN A 216 -16.14 9.79 0.35
CA GLN A 216 -17.17 10.37 1.21
C GLN A 216 -17.90 11.44 0.38
N PRO A 217 -19.16 11.25 -0.06
CA PRO A 217 -19.90 12.34 -0.65
C PRO A 217 -20.08 13.40 0.43
N GLN A 218 -19.46 14.57 0.22
CA GLN A 218 -19.84 15.79 0.91
C GLN A 218 -21.33 15.97 0.64
N VAL A 219 -22.19 15.58 1.59
CA VAL A 219 -23.63 15.80 1.51
C VAL A 219 -23.79 17.30 1.55
N THR A 220 -23.78 17.93 0.38
CA THR A 220 -24.16 19.31 0.21
C THR A 220 -25.65 19.31 0.53
N ARG A 221 -25.97 19.57 1.80
CA ARG A 221 -27.34 19.87 2.23
C ARG A 221 -27.70 21.16 1.54
N GLU A 222 -28.20 21.07 0.30
CA GLU A 222 -28.96 22.15 -0.30
C GLU A 222 -30.16 22.39 0.60
N ARG A 223 -30.05 23.49 1.34
CA ARG A 223 -31.03 24.00 2.29
C ARG A 223 -32.22 24.49 1.47
N THR A 224 -33.29 23.70 1.46
CA THR A 224 -34.62 24.16 0.97
C THR A 224 -35.24 25.08 2.01
#